data_AF-A0A7C7GK93-F1
#
_entry.id   AF-A0A7C7GK93-F1
#
_cell.length_a   1.000
_cell.length_b   1.000
_cell.length_c   1.000
_cell.angle_alpha   90.00
_cell.angle_beta   90.00
_cell.angle_gamma   90.00
#
_symmetry.space_group_name_H-M   'P 1'
#
loop_
_entity.id
_entity.type
_entity.pdbx_description
1 polymer ?
#
loop_
_entity_poly.entity_id
_entity_poly.type
_entity_poly.pdbx_seq_one_letter_code
_entity_poly.pdbx_strand_id
1 'polypeptide(L)'
;ITGVSPRSSFGQIKAEEGKVLDFIEKPKIEEGMINGGFFIFQKKFFNYLNANDNCDFEIGPLEHLTKDGELMVYHHKGDWVCMDTYRDSVFLNSLWEKNQAFWKS
;
A
#
# COMPACT_ATOMS: atom_id res chain seq x y z
N ILE A 1 9.09 3.98 6.27
CA ILE A 1 7.91 3.86 5.38
C ILE A 1 6.86 2.97 6.05
N THR A 2 5.59 3.26 5.89
CA THR A 2 4.52 2.37 6.36
C THR A 2 4.28 1.29 5.31
N GLY A 3 4.51 0.03 5.69
CA GLY A 3 4.18 -1.15 4.89
C GLY A 3 2.76 -1.61 5.20
N VAL A 4 1.98 -1.90 4.15
CA VAL A 4 0.59 -2.34 4.25
C VAL A 4 0.37 -3.61 3.42
N SER A 5 -0.60 -4.43 3.82
CA SER A 5 -1.05 -5.60 3.07
C SER A 5 -2.32 -5.26 2.29
N PRO A 6 -2.22 -4.97 0.99
CA PRO A 6 -3.37 -4.61 0.18
C PRO A 6 -4.29 -5.83 -0.01
N ARG A 7 -5.57 -5.57 -0.28
CA ARG A 7 -6.45 -6.60 -0.82
C ARG A 7 -6.18 -6.73 -2.31
N SER A 8 -6.12 -7.96 -2.80
CA SER A 8 -6.04 -8.22 -4.23
C SER A 8 -7.23 -7.58 -4.94
N SER A 9 -7.00 -6.96 -6.10
CA SER A 9 -8.07 -6.48 -6.97
C SER A 9 -8.83 -7.63 -7.64
N PHE A 10 -8.26 -8.84 -7.62
CA PHE A 10 -8.75 -10.04 -8.30
C PHE A 10 -8.96 -11.22 -7.33
N GLY A 11 -9.83 -12.15 -7.72
CA GLY A 11 -9.95 -13.44 -7.06
C GLY A 11 -8.69 -14.28 -7.22
N GLN A 12 -8.27 -14.94 -6.14
CA GLN A 12 -7.18 -15.91 -6.16
C GLN A 12 -7.75 -17.31 -6.34
N ILE A 13 -7.20 -18.05 -7.29
CA ILE A 13 -7.60 -19.42 -7.59
C ILE A 13 -6.46 -20.36 -7.20
N LYS A 14 -6.77 -21.36 -6.39
CA LYS A 14 -5.90 -22.51 -6.18
C LYS A 14 -6.44 -23.66 -7.03
N ALA A 15 -5.63 -24.17 -7.96
CA ALA A 15 -6.03 -25.25 -8.86
C ALA A 15 -4.94 -26.33 -8.94
N GLU A 16 -5.37 -27.58 -9.13
CA GLU A 16 -4.52 -28.74 -9.34
C GLU A 16 -5.16 -29.60 -10.45
N GLU A 17 -4.35 -30.03 -11.42
CA GLU A 17 -4.79 -30.84 -12.57
C GLU A 17 -6.03 -30.26 -13.31
N GLY A 18 -6.14 -28.92 -13.36
CA GLY A 18 -7.25 -28.23 -14.02
C GLY A 18 -8.55 -28.17 -13.19
N LYS A 19 -8.56 -28.71 -11.98
CA LYS A 19 -9.68 -28.58 -11.02
C LYS A 19 -9.40 -27.45 -10.04
N VAL A 20 -10.36 -26.53 -9.89
CA VAL A 20 -10.31 -25.50 -8.84
C VAL A 20 -10.51 -26.19 -7.48
N LEU A 21 -9.50 -26.05 -6.62
CA LEU A 21 -9.52 -26.54 -5.24
C LEU A 21 -10.03 -25.46 -4.28
N ASP A 22 -9.73 -24.19 -4.55
CA ASP A 22 -10.15 -23.05 -3.74
C ASP A 22 -10.29 -21.78 -4.59
N PHE A 23 -11.22 -20.91 -4.21
CA PHE A 23 -11.45 -19.60 -4.82
C PHE A 23 -11.73 -18.57 -3.73
N ILE A 24 -10.85 -17.58 -3.62
CA ILE A 24 -11.02 -16.49 -2.67
C ILE A 24 -11.17 -15.20 -3.46
N GLU A 25 -12.32 -14.54 -3.36
CA GLU A 25 -12.53 -13.24 -4.00
C GLU A 25 -11.79 -12.17 -3.20
N LYS A 26 -10.82 -11.51 -3.85
CA LYS A 26 -10.07 -10.35 -3.30
C LYS A 26 -9.45 -10.61 -1.92
N PRO A 27 -8.62 -11.67 -1.77
CA PRO A 27 -7.97 -11.97 -0.50
C PRO A 27 -7.08 -10.81 -0.06
N LYS A 28 -6.84 -10.70 1.24
CA LYS A 28 -5.70 -9.93 1.75
C LYS A 28 -4.43 -10.64 1.27
N ILE A 29 -3.49 -9.89 0.71
CA ILE A 29 -2.21 -10.44 0.28
C ILE A 29 -1.36 -10.64 1.54
N GLU A 30 -1.13 -11.91 1.92
CA GLU A 30 -0.37 -12.28 3.12
C GLU A 30 1.14 -12.10 2.94
N GLU A 31 1.66 -12.33 1.73
CA GLU A 31 3.06 -12.14 1.37
C GLU A 31 3.26 -10.96 0.43
N GLY A 32 4.10 -10.00 0.84
CA GLY A 32 4.39 -8.79 0.06
C GLY A 32 3.71 -7.55 0.63
N MET A 33 4.44 -6.81 1.47
CA MET A 33 4.03 -5.47 1.85
C MET A 33 4.22 -4.52 0.68
N ILE A 34 3.29 -3.60 0.49
CA ILE A 34 3.47 -2.46 -0.41
C ILE A 34 3.72 -1.18 0.39
N ASN A 35 4.22 -0.15 -0.29
CA ASN A 35 4.30 1.20 0.24
C ASN A 35 2.87 1.75 0.47
N GLY A 36 2.52 1.99 1.74
CA GLY A 36 1.22 2.56 2.14
C GLY A 36 1.15 4.09 2.14
N GLY A 37 2.21 4.78 1.72
CA GLY A 37 2.24 6.24 1.51
C GLY A 37 2.52 7.10 2.76
N PHE A 38 2.51 6.52 3.97
CA PHE A 38 2.79 7.25 5.20
C PHE A 38 4.26 7.13 5.60
N PHE A 39 4.94 8.27 5.72
CA PHE A 39 6.37 8.33 6.00
C PHE A 39 6.70 9.18 7.22
N ILE A 40 7.81 8.83 7.87
CA ILE A 40 8.44 9.61 8.92
C ILE A 40 9.90 9.73 8.51
N PHE A 41 10.39 10.97 8.39
CA PHE A 41 11.77 11.25 8.03
C PHE A 41 12.42 12.18 9.04
N GLN A 42 13.74 12.05 9.18
CA GLN A 42 14.56 13.12 9.76
C GLN A 42 14.80 14.21 8.71
N LYS A 43 15.00 15.46 9.14
CA LYS A 43 15.26 16.59 8.23
C LYS A 43 16.42 16.35 7.24
N LYS A 44 17.42 15.55 7.62
CA LYS A 44 18.53 15.15 6.73
C LYS A 44 18.07 14.51 5.41
N PHE A 45 16.85 13.98 5.36
CA PHE A 45 16.26 13.40 4.16
C PHE A 45 16.20 14.39 2.99
N PHE A 46 16.06 15.70 3.24
CA PHE A 46 16.07 16.69 2.16
C PHE A 46 17.36 16.68 1.33
N ASN A 47 18.46 16.14 1.86
CA ASN A 47 19.72 15.98 1.12
C ASN A 47 19.63 14.92 0.00
N TYR A 48 18.63 14.03 0.06
CA TYR A 48 18.36 13.03 -0.97
C TYR A 48 17.44 13.57 -2.08
N LEU A 49 16.90 14.78 -1.93
CA LEU A 49 16.00 15.40 -2.90
C LEU A 49 16.75 16.41 -3.78
N ASN A 50 16.31 16.54 -5.03
CA ASN A 50 16.78 17.56 -5.95
C ASN A 50 15.68 18.62 -6.16
N ALA A 51 16.08 19.89 -6.29
CA ALA A 51 15.16 21.00 -6.54
C ALA A 51 14.66 21.08 -8.00
N ASN A 52 15.19 20.25 -8.90
CA ASN A 52 14.72 20.17 -10.28
C ASN A 52 13.33 19.52 -10.35
N ASP A 53 12.47 20.02 -11.24
CA ASP A 53 11.09 19.55 -11.44
C ASP A 53 10.94 18.06 -11.81
N ASN A 54 12.03 17.38 -12.16
CA ASN A 54 12.07 15.95 -12.49
C ASN A 54 12.42 15.05 -11.28
N CYS A 55 12.37 15.57 -10.06
CA CYS A 55 12.65 14.79 -8.86
C CYS A 55 11.41 14.00 -8.41
N ASP A 56 11.24 12.79 -8.94
CA ASP A 56 10.24 11.84 -8.44
C ASP A 56 10.66 11.33 -7.05
N PHE A 57 9.79 11.54 -6.06
CA PHE A 57 10.05 11.18 -4.67
C PHE A 57 10.22 9.66 -4.50
N GLU A 58 9.43 8.89 -5.23
CA GLU A 58 9.42 7.43 -5.22
C GLU A 58 10.54 6.83 -6.08
N ILE A 59 11.07 7.56 -7.06
CA ILE A 59 12.09 7.09 -8.01
C ILE A 59 13.43 7.73 -7.68
N GLY A 60 14.29 6.97 -7.02
CA GLY A 60 15.64 7.41 -6.66
C GLY A 60 15.83 7.61 -5.15
N PRO A 61 15.17 8.59 -4.49
CA PRO A 61 15.41 8.86 -3.06
C PRO A 61 15.17 7.66 -2.14
N LEU A 62 14.06 6.94 -2.32
CA LEU A 62 13.75 5.75 -1.52
C LEU A 62 14.69 4.58 -1.84
N GLU A 63 15.09 4.42 -3.10
CA GLU A 63 16.06 3.39 -3.49
C GLU A 63 17.46 3.66 -2.91
N HIS A 64 17.90 4.93 -2.91
CA HIS A 64 19.16 5.35 -2.31
C HIS A 64 19.14 5.11 -0.80
N LEU A 65 18.09 5.56 -0.09
CA LEU A 65 17.93 5.27 1.34
C LEU A 65 17.95 3.76 1.64
N THR A 66 17.36 2.94 0.77
CA THR A 66 17.37 1.48 0.93
C THR A 66 18.77 0.91 0.77
N LYS A 67 19.51 1.35 -0.26
CA LYS A 67 20.91 0.95 -0.49
C LYS A 67 21.83 1.37 0.66
N ASP A 68 21.56 2.53 1.26
CA ASP A 68 22.30 3.05 2.41
C ASP A 68 21.89 2.36 3.74
N GLY A 69 20.87 1.50 3.74
CA GLY A 69 20.35 0.84 4.96
C GLY A 69 19.56 1.77 5.89
N GLU A 70 19.15 2.95 5.41
CA GLU A 70 18.47 3.99 6.18
C GLU A 70 16.93 3.96 6.00
N LEU A 71 16.40 3.13 5.11
CA LEU A 71 14.96 2.96 4.93
C LEU A 71 14.41 1.81 5.79
N MET A 72 13.67 2.16 6.84
CA MET A 72 12.99 1.19 7.72
C MET A 72 11.51 1.07 7.39
N VAL A 73 10.93 -0.11 7.62
CA VAL A 73 9.49 -0.37 7.45
C VAL A 73 8.77 -0.48 8.80
N TYR A 74 7.65 0.24 8.94
CA TYR A 74 6.66 0.02 9.99
C TYR A 74 5.48 -0.75 9.39
N HIS A 75 5.22 -1.96 9.88
CA HIS A 75 4.13 -2.79 9.38
C HIS A 75 2.80 -2.37 10.03
N HIS A 76 1.94 -1.69 9.26
CA HIS A 76 0.57 -1.37 9.68
C HIS A 76 -0.34 -2.58 9.45
N LYS A 77 -0.77 -3.21 10.56
CA LYS A 77 -1.63 -4.41 10.53
C LYS A 77 -3.13 -4.10 10.48
N GLY A 78 -3.49 -2.83 10.58
CA GLY A 78 -4.89 -2.39 10.53
C GLY A 78 -5.45 -2.37 9.12
N ASP A 79 -6.68 -1.89 8.98
CA ASP A 79 -7.26 -1.66 7.66
C ASP A 79 -6.59 -0.46 6.97
N TRP A 80 -6.39 -0.61 5.67
CA TRP A 80 -5.81 0.38 4.77
C TRP A 80 -6.39 0.16 3.37
N VAL A 81 -6.61 1.26 2.65
CA VAL A 81 -7.17 1.26 1.31
C VAL A 81 -6.75 2.55 0.61
N CYS A 82 -6.36 2.46 -0.66
CA CYS A 82 -6.17 3.60 -1.55
C CYS A 82 -7.45 3.89 -2.35
N MET A 83 -7.54 5.08 -2.94
CA MET A 83 -8.65 5.46 -3.81
C MET A 83 -8.12 5.81 -5.20
N ASP A 84 -7.82 4.79 -6.00
CA ASP A 84 -7.22 4.98 -7.32
C ASP A 84 -8.27 4.89 -8.44
N THR A 85 -9.38 4.20 -8.18
CA THR A 85 -10.45 3.98 -9.15
C THR A 85 -11.80 4.50 -8.65
N TYR A 86 -12.73 4.69 -9.59
CA TYR A 86 -14.12 5.02 -9.24
C TYR A 86 -14.76 3.97 -8.30
N ARG A 87 -14.39 2.69 -8.47
CA ARG A 87 -14.87 1.61 -7.60
C ARG A 87 -14.43 1.82 -6.15
N ASP A 88 -13.20 2.26 -5.94
CA ASP A 88 -12.68 2.54 -4.59
C ASP A 88 -13.42 3.71 -3.95
N SER A 89 -13.71 4.76 -4.74
CA SER A 89 -14.53 5.88 -4.28
C SER A 89 -15.92 5.45 -3.84
N VAL A 90 -16.60 4.61 -4.63
CA VAL A 90 -17.92 4.06 -4.26
C VAL A 90 -17.83 3.23 -2.98
N PHE A 91 -16.79 2.39 -2.84
CA PHE A 91 -16.57 1.58 -1.65
C PHE A 91 -16.33 2.44 -0.40
N LEU A 92 -15.45 3.43 -0.48
CA LEU A 92 -15.11 4.31 0.63
C LEU A 92 -16.31 5.16 1.08
N ASN A 93 -17.08 5.70 0.13
CA ASN A 93 -18.31 6.41 0.44
C ASN A 93 -19.34 5.50 1.13
N SER A 94 -19.47 4.25 0.69
CA SER A 94 -20.38 3.30 1.35
C SER A 94 -19.98 3.02 2.80
N LEU A 95 -18.69 2.91 3.11
CA LEU A 95 -18.20 2.77 4.48
C LEU A 95 -18.52 4.01 5.32
N TRP A 96 -18.35 5.20 4.73
CA TRP A 96 -18.65 6.46 5.40
C TRP A 96 -20.13 6.60 5.74
N GLU A 97 -21.03 6.40 4.77
CA GLU A 97 -22.48 6.47 4.94
C GLU A 97 -23.00 5.49 5.99
N LYS A 98 -22.39 4.31 6.09
CA LYS A 98 -22.75 3.28 7.08
C LYS A 98 -22.14 3.50 8.46
N ASN A 99 -21.38 4.59 8.66
CA ASN A 99 -20.57 4.81 9.88
C ASN A 99 -19.59 3.66 10.18
N GLN A 100 -19.05 3.04 9.13
CA GLN A 100 -18.07 1.95 9.19
C GLN A 100 -16.68 2.40 8.70
N ALA A 101 -16.49 3.70 8.47
CA ALA A 101 -15.22 4.28 8.08
C ALA A 101 -14.17 4.10 9.20
N PHE A 102 -13.31 3.10 9.06
CA PHE A 102 -12.27 2.77 10.05
C PHE A 102 -11.22 3.87 10.24
N TRP A 103 -11.11 4.81 9.30
CA TRP A 103 -10.22 5.98 9.40
C TRP A 103 -10.85 7.16 10.13
N LYS A 104 -12.16 7.12 10.43
CA LYS A 104 -12.85 8.18 11.16
C LYS A 104 -12.67 7.93 12.66
N SER A 105 -11.80 8.72 13.29
CA SER A 105 -11.55 8.76 14.74
C SER A 105 -12.48 9.73 15.46
#